data_AF-A0A318B8Q2-F1
#
_entry.id   AF-A0A318B8Q2-F1
#
_cell.length_a   1.000
_cell.length_b   1.000
_cell.length_c   1.000
_cell.angle_alpha   90.00
_cell.angle_beta   90.00
_cell.angle_gamma   90.00
#
_symmetry.space_group_name_H-M   'P 1'
#
loop_
_entity.id
_entity.type
_entity.pdbx_description
1 polymer ?
#
loop_
_entity_poly.entity_id
_entity_poly.type
_entity_poly.pdbx_seq_one_letter_code
_entity_poly.pdbx_strand_id
1 'polypeptide(L)'
;MGVVVGGLGTSHVPMIGRAIAANKQAEVPFAPFFASFGRVHAWLDEARPDVVIVFYNDHGLNFFLDNMPTFAIGVAHDYRNADEGWGPPEPRTFRGDAELAWHIVGSLMADEFDVATCQEMIFDHAGITALDLLFPADGAGHGDIPVATIPIMINGVLPPLPTPARCYKLGQAIGRAIRSFPGDRRVLLVGSGGLSHELGVSGKINQDFDRLTLEKIEHDPQALTQFTNDEIVDLAGAQGLELMTWLAMRGAAAGGDIVTSIYHAPISHTGGAMMLIDTREGER
;
A
#
# COMPACT_ATOMS: atom_id res chain seq x y z
N MET A 1 5.20 -2.51 23.47
CA MET A 1 4.82 -3.55 22.49
C MET A 1 4.27 -2.82 21.28
N GLY A 2 4.56 -3.31 20.08
CA GLY A 2 4.02 -2.70 18.86
C GLY A 2 2.50 -2.86 18.81
N VAL A 3 1.82 -1.86 18.28
CA VAL A 3 0.36 -1.85 18.08
C VAL A 3 0.04 -1.47 16.65
N VAL A 4 -1.00 -2.09 16.09
CA VAL A 4 -1.51 -1.70 14.77
C VAL A 4 -2.60 -0.69 15.01
N VAL A 5 -2.38 0.56 14.60
CA VAL A 5 -3.36 1.65 14.84
C VAL A 5 -4.42 1.73 13.75
N GLY A 6 -4.13 1.22 12.55
CA GLY A 6 -5.11 1.19 11.48
C GLY A 6 -4.57 0.58 10.19
N GLY A 7 -5.45 0.51 9.21
CA GLY A 7 -5.14 0.09 7.85
C GLY A 7 -5.71 1.08 6.83
N LEU A 8 -4.95 1.41 5.79
CA LEU A 8 -5.39 2.27 4.71
C LEU A 8 -5.10 1.62 3.35
N GLY A 9 -6.15 1.36 2.57
CA GLY A 9 -6.00 1.02 1.16
C GLY A 9 -6.08 2.28 0.31
N THR A 10 -5.19 2.46 -0.68
CA THR A 10 -5.31 3.59 -1.62
C THR A 10 -4.65 3.33 -2.98
N SER A 11 -5.24 3.87 -4.04
CA SER A 11 -4.65 3.88 -5.38
C SER A 11 -3.42 4.80 -5.46
N HIS A 12 -2.41 4.39 -6.24
CA HIS A 12 -1.15 5.14 -6.41
C HIS A 12 -0.86 5.60 -7.84
N VAL A 13 -1.87 5.63 -8.70
CA VAL A 13 -1.74 5.95 -10.13
C VAL A 13 -0.84 7.20 -10.33
N PRO A 14 0.16 7.20 -11.23
CA PRO A 14 1.09 8.33 -11.40
C PRO A 14 0.42 9.70 -11.61
N MET A 15 -0.80 9.73 -12.17
CA MET A 15 -1.59 10.95 -12.31
C MET A 15 -1.96 11.61 -10.98
N ILE A 16 -2.09 10.84 -9.90
CA ILE A 16 -2.29 11.34 -8.54
C ILE A 16 -1.03 12.10 -8.10
N GLY A 17 0.14 11.45 -8.17
CA GLY A 17 1.42 12.08 -7.84
C GLY A 17 1.70 13.34 -8.66
N ARG A 18 1.38 13.33 -9.96
CA ARG A 18 1.49 14.53 -10.82
C ARG A 18 0.58 15.67 -10.39
N ALA A 19 -0.66 15.37 -9.97
CA ALA A 19 -1.59 16.37 -9.49
C ALA A 19 -1.13 16.98 -8.15
N ILE A 20 -0.56 16.15 -7.26
CA ILE A 20 0.07 16.60 -6.00
C ILE A 20 1.25 17.51 -6.29
N ALA A 21 2.21 17.05 -7.10
CA ALA A 21 3.42 17.81 -7.42
C ALA A 21 3.10 19.18 -8.07
N ALA A 22 2.02 19.27 -8.85
CA ALA A 22 1.58 20.51 -9.48
C ALA A 22 0.68 21.39 -8.61
N ASN A 23 0.28 20.95 -7.40
CA ASN A 23 -0.73 21.59 -6.55
C ASN A 23 -2.08 21.81 -7.28
N LYS A 24 -2.54 20.80 -8.03
CA LYS A 24 -3.76 20.84 -8.86
C LYS A 24 -4.83 19.83 -8.45
N GLN A 25 -4.78 19.36 -7.21
CA GLN A 25 -5.68 18.34 -6.66
C GLN A 25 -7.16 18.75 -6.80
N ALA A 26 -7.47 20.05 -6.67
CA ALA A 26 -8.83 20.58 -6.81
C ALA A 26 -9.28 20.80 -8.27
N GLU A 27 -8.35 20.78 -9.24
CA GLU A 27 -8.62 21.06 -10.65
C GLU A 27 -8.88 19.79 -11.49
N VAL A 28 -8.51 18.62 -10.98
CA VAL A 28 -8.64 17.36 -11.71
C VAL A 28 -10.05 16.76 -11.63
N PRO A 29 -10.49 15.96 -12.62
CA PRO A 29 -11.81 15.33 -12.61
C PRO A 29 -12.11 14.43 -11.38
N PHE A 30 -11.05 13.92 -10.76
CA PHE A 30 -11.11 13.08 -9.56
C PHE A 30 -10.82 13.85 -8.27
N ALA A 31 -11.00 15.18 -8.24
CA ALA A 31 -10.85 16.00 -7.02
C ALA A 31 -11.57 15.45 -5.76
N PRO A 32 -12.76 14.82 -5.86
CA PRO A 32 -13.39 14.18 -4.70
C PRO A 32 -12.53 13.11 -4.01
N PHE A 33 -11.67 12.41 -4.76
CA PHE A 33 -10.69 11.47 -4.20
C PHE A 33 -9.75 12.17 -3.21
N PHE A 34 -9.14 13.29 -3.62
CA PHE A 34 -8.27 14.07 -2.74
C PHE A 34 -9.03 14.66 -1.55
N ALA A 35 -10.24 15.20 -1.77
CA ALA A 35 -11.04 15.77 -0.70
C ALA A 35 -11.37 14.76 0.42
N SER A 36 -11.50 13.47 0.08
CA SER A 36 -11.75 12.40 1.04
C SER A 36 -10.60 12.19 2.06
N PHE A 37 -9.37 12.60 1.71
CA PHE A 37 -8.23 12.51 2.62
C PHE A 37 -8.29 13.49 3.79
N GLY A 38 -9.15 14.52 3.76
CA GLY A 38 -9.33 15.41 4.91
C GLY A 38 -9.75 14.66 6.19
N ARG A 39 -10.54 13.58 6.07
CA ARG A 39 -10.89 12.71 7.21
C ARG A 39 -9.73 11.81 7.64
N VAL A 40 -8.86 11.44 6.69
CA VAL A 40 -7.65 10.67 6.95
C VAL A 40 -6.64 11.52 7.72
N HIS A 41 -6.44 12.79 7.32
CA HIS A 41 -5.54 13.73 8.01
C HIS A 41 -5.99 14.00 9.44
N ALA A 42 -7.28 14.29 9.65
CA ALA A 42 -7.84 14.45 10.99
C ALA A 42 -7.64 13.18 11.86
N TRP A 43 -7.78 12.00 11.27
CA TRP A 43 -7.51 10.73 11.96
C TRP A 43 -6.02 10.55 12.30
N LEU A 44 -5.11 10.92 11.40
CA LEU A 44 -3.65 10.86 11.62
C LEU A 44 -3.21 11.77 12.78
N ASP A 45 -3.84 12.94 12.97
CA ASP A 45 -3.55 13.84 14.09
C ASP A 45 -3.85 13.19 15.46
N GLU A 46 -4.82 12.28 15.50
CA GLU A 46 -5.20 11.53 16.69
C GLU A 46 -4.36 10.24 16.84
N ALA A 47 -4.27 9.44 15.78
CA ALA A 47 -3.61 8.14 15.79
C ALA A 47 -2.08 8.27 15.90
N ARG A 48 -1.53 9.30 15.25
CA ARG A 48 -0.11 9.68 15.23
C ARG A 48 0.81 8.46 15.05
N PRO A 49 0.74 7.69 13.96
CA PRO A 49 1.63 6.53 13.80
C PRO A 49 3.11 6.93 13.89
N ASP A 50 3.95 6.05 14.41
CA ASP A 50 5.41 6.22 14.44
C ASP A 50 6.05 5.62 13.18
N VAL A 51 5.42 4.57 12.64
CA VAL A 51 5.86 3.82 11.46
C VAL A 51 4.69 3.60 10.51
N VAL A 52 4.94 3.76 9.21
CA VAL A 52 4.04 3.31 8.15
C VAL A 52 4.68 2.13 7.43
N ILE A 53 3.99 1.00 7.37
CA ILE A 53 4.38 -0.12 6.51
C ILE A 53 3.60 -0.01 5.21
N VAL A 54 4.30 0.08 4.08
CA VAL A 54 3.67 0.23 2.76
C VAL A 54 3.81 -1.08 1.99
N PHE A 55 2.69 -1.80 1.85
CA PHE A 55 2.55 -2.88 0.90
C PHE A 55 2.34 -2.29 -0.50
N TYR A 56 3.23 -2.59 -1.43
CA TYR A 56 3.18 -2.08 -2.80
C TYR A 56 3.79 -3.09 -3.77
N ASN A 57 3.69 -2.84 -5.07
CA ASN A 57 4.44 -3.52 -6.12
C ASN A 57 5.51 -2.56 -6.67
N ASP A 58 6.73 -3.08 -6.90
CA ASP A 58 7.79 -2.33 -7.56
C ASP A 58 7.54 -2.28 -9.07
N HIS A 59 7.69 -1.09 -9.66
CA HIS A 59 7.47 -0.86 -11.09
C HIS A 59 8.76 -0.96 -11.92
N GLY A 60 9.67 -1.86 -11.54
CA GLY A 60 10.91 -2.14 -12.26
C GLY A 60 12.09 -1.27 -11.86
N LEU A 61 12.03 -0.64 -10.69
CA LEU A 61 13.10 0.22 -10.17
C LEU A 61 14.08 -0.58 -9.30
N ASN A 62 13.58 -1.47 -8.46
CA ASN A 62 14.40 -2.37 -7.64
C ASN A 62 14.62 -3.71 -8.31
N PHE A 63 13.56 -4.29 -8.86
CA PHE A 63 13.54 -5.67 -9.32
C PHE A 63 13.12 -5.72 -10.78
N PHE A 64 14.01 -6.23 -11.61
CA PHE A 64 13.73 -6.44 -13.02
C PHE A 64 13.45 -7.92 -13.30
N LEU A 65 13.15 -8.25 -14.56
CA LEU A 65 12.65 -9.58 -14.94
C LEU A 65 13.67 -10.71 -14.75
N ASP A 66 14.94 -10.38 -14.55
CA ASP A 66 16.03 -11.31 -14.25
C ASP A 66 16.06 -11.77 -12.78
N ASN A 67 15.47 -10.99 -11.87
CA ASN A 67 15.38 -11.35 -10.45
C ASN A 67 14.14 -10.71 -9.77
N MET A 68 13.03 -11.43 -9.77
CA MET A 68 11.76 -10.98 -9.18
C MET A 68 11.38 -11.83 -7.95
N PRO A 69 11.57 -11.33 -6.72
CA PRO A 69 11.17 -12.05 -5.51
C PRO A 69 9.64 -12.02 -5.34
N THR A 70 9.03 -13.06 -4.75
CA THR A 70 7.59 -13.06 -4.44
C THR A 70 7.23 -11.97 -3.43
N PHE A 71 8.03 -11.85 -2.38
CA PHE A 71 7.92 -10.83 -1.35
C PHE A 71 9.31 -10.28 -1.05
N ALA A 72 9.45 -8.96 -0.94
CA ALA A 72 10.70 -8.32 -0.51
C ALA A 72 10.43 -7.26 0.55
N ILE A 73 11.28 -7.20 1.58
CA ILE A 73 11.11 -6.28 2.71
C ILE A 73 12.34 -5.40 2.83
N GLY A 74 12.13 -4.09 2.80
CA GLY A 74 13.16 -3.12 3.15
C GLY A 74 13.51 -3.22 4.63
N VAL A 75 14.79 -3.38 4.93
CA VAL A 75 15.34 -3.49 6.29
C VAL A 75 16.45 -2.45 6.54
N ALA A 76 16.48 -1.39 5.73
CA ALA A 76 17.47 -0.32 5.77
C ALA A 76 17.07 0.79 6.76
N HIS A 77 18.05 1.63 7.12
CA HIS A 77 17.82 2.83 7.93
C HIS A 77 17.25 4.00 7.13
N ASP A 78 17.46 4.01 5.82
CA ASP A 78 16.91 5.00 4.90
C ASP A 78 16.70 4.41 3.51
N TYR A 79 15.76 4.99 2.79
CA TYR A 79 15.44 4.69 1.39
C TYR A 79 15.43 5.99 0.58
N ARG A 80 15.59 5.88 -0.73
CA ARG A 80 15.64 7.05 -1.64
C ARG A 80 14.74 6.83 -2.84
N ASN A 81 14.26 7.90 -3.44
CA ASN A 81 13.61 7.83 -4.76
C ASN A 81 14.65 7.83 -5.88
N ALA A 82 14.24 7.42 -7.08
CA ALA A 82 15.05 7.53 -8.29
C ALA A 82 14.17 7.84 -9.51
N ASP A 83 14.84 8.05 -10.66
CA ASP A 83 14.17 8.30 -11.93
C ASP A 83 13.47 7.04 -12.45
N GLU A 84 12.17 7.16 -12.71
CA GLU A 84 11.32 6.10 -13.26
C GLU A 84 11.13 6.23 -14.79
N GLY A 85 12.01 6.99 -15.45
CA GLY A 85 11.95 7.31 -16.88
C GLY A 85 11.28 8.65 -17.20
N TRP A 86 11.02 9.49 -16.20
CA TRP A 86 10.41 10.82 -16.35
C TRP A 86 11.42 11.97 -16.21
N GLY A 87 12.69 11.64 -15.98
CA GLY A 87 13.76 12.58 -15.64
C GLY A 87 14.10 12.54 -14.16
N PRO A 88 15.28 13.06 -13.77
CA PRO A 88 15.76 12.98 -12.40
C PRO A 88 14.80 13.70 -11.44
N PRO A 89 14.24 13.00 -10.44
CA PRO A 89 13.36 13.64 -9.47
C PRO A 89 14.16 14.47 -8.47
N GLU A 90 13.47 15.31 -7.71
CA GLU A 90 14.06 15.90 -6.51
C GLU A 90 14.45 14.77 -5.53
N PRO A 91 15.71 14.72 -5.05
CA PRO A 91 16.13 13.67 -4.14
C PRO A 91 15.37 13.74 -2.81
N ARG A 92 14.77 12.62 -2.42
CA ARG A 92 14.08 12.44 -1.15
C ARG A 92 14.70 11.29 -0.37
N THR A 93 14.66 11.41 0.94
CA THR A 93 15.10 10.36 1.87
C THR A 93 13.93 9.98 2.77
N PHE A 94 13.63 8.69 2.81
CA PHE A 94 12.58 8.12 3.66
C PHE A 94 13.25 7.37 4.81
N ARG A 95 13.04 7.82 6.05
CA ARG A 95 13.61 7.16 7.23
C ARG A 95 13.02 5.75 7.37
N GLY A 96 13.86 4.74 7.52
CA GLY A 96 13.46 3.38 7.85
C GLY A 96 13.41 3.11 9.36
N ASP A 97 12.62 2.11 9.76
CA ASP A 97 12.70 1.51 11.09
C ASP A 97 13.31 0.10 10.97
N ALA A 98 14.64 0.06 10.86
CA ALA A 98 15.38 -1.18 10.66
C ALA A 98 15.16 -2.19 11.80
N GLU A 99 14.99 -1.73 13.05
CA GLU A 99 14.78 -2.59 14.21
C GLU A 99 13.45 -3.36 14.08
N LEU A 100 12.36 -2.65 13.81
CA LEU A 100 11.06 -3.28 13.56
C LEU A 100 11.07 -4.14 12.30
N ALA A 101 11.72 -3.68 11.22
CA ALA A 101 11.80 -4.44 9.97
C ALA A 101 12.53 -5.78 10.13
N TRP A 102 13.67 -5.81 10.83
CA TRP A 102 14.40 -7.05 11.12
C TRP A 102 13.61 -7.98 12.04
N HIS A 103 12.87 -7.44 13.02
CA HIS A 103 11.98 -8.24 13.85
C HIS A 103 10.86 -8.90 13.03
N ILE A 104 10.26 -8.16 12.09
CA ILE A 104 9.25 -8.69 11.16
C ILE A 104 9.85 -9.81 10.32
N VAL A 105 11.02 -9.61 9.71
CA VAL A 105 11.71 -10.64 8.92
C VAL A 105 11.98 -11.91 9.74
N GLY A 106 12.53 -11.77 10.95
CA GLY A 106 12.79 -12.91 11.83
C GLY A 106 11.51 -13.68 12.19
N SER A 107 10.42 -12.95 12.45
CA SER A 107 9.10 -13.54 12.73
C SER A 107 8.51 -14.25 11.51
N LEU A 108 8.63 -13.67 10.31
CA LEU A 108 8.16 -14.27 9.07
C LEU A 108 8.92 -15.56 8.72
N MET A 109 10.24 -15.58 8.92
CA MET A 109 11.04 -16.80 8.76
C MET A 109 10.57 -17.91 9.71
N ALA A 110 10.21 -17.57 10.96
CA ALA A 110 9.66 -18.53 11.92
C ALA A 110 8.24 -19.01 11.55
N ASP A 111 7.46 -18.17 10.88
CA ASP A 111 6.12 -18.47 10.37
C ASP A 111 6.13 -19.11 8.94
N GLU A 112 7.29 -19.60 8.49
CA GLU A 112 7.49 -20.30 7.21
C GLU A 112 7.17 -19.44 5.95
N PHE A 113 7.47 -18.14 6.00
CA PHE A 113 7.45 -17.26 4.83
C PHE A 113 8.87 -17.03 4.28
N ASP A 114 9.08 -17.44 3.03
CA ASP A 114 10.27 -17.06 2.27
C ASP A 114 10.15 -15.61 1.80
N VAL A 115 11.06 -14.75 2.27
CA VAL A 115 11.11 -13.33 1.89
C VAL A 115 12.52 -12.94 1.47
N ALA A 116 12.63 -12.03 0.49
CA ALA A 116 13.88 -11.34 0.20
C ALA A 116 14.07 -10.19 1.21
N THR A 117 15.27 -10.08 1.77
CA THR A 117 15.65 -8.93 2.61
C THR A 117 16.42 -7.92 1.78
N CYS A 118 16.03 -6.65 1.92
CA CYS A 118 16.62 -5.56 1.15
C CYS A 118 17.26 -4.55 2.10
N GLN A 119 18.58 -4.63 2.25
CA GLN A 119 19.36 -3.64 3.01
C GLN A 119 19.55 -2.31 2.26
N GLU A 120 19.16 -2.29 0.98
CA GLU A 120 19.00 -1.11 0.15
C GLU A 120 17.73 -1.32 -0.68
N MET A 121 16.92 -0.28 -0.82
CA MET A 121 15.72 -0.28 -1.66
C MET A 121 15.45 1.15 -2.13
N ILE A 122 15.08 1.28 -3.39
CA ILE A 122 14.64 2.52 -4.00
C ILE A 122 13.12 2.59 -3.88
N PHE A 123 12.58 3.72 -3.45
CA PHE A 123 11.14 3.90 -3.35
C PHE A 123 10.60 4.52 -4.65
N ASP A 124 9.68 3.83 -5.31
CA ASP A 124 9.04 4.30 -6.54
C ASP A 124 7.72 5.04 -6.25
N HIS A 125 7.05 5.50 -7.32
CA HIS A 125 5.80 6.23 -7.21
C HIS A 125 4.70 5.47 -6.45
N ALA A 126 4.71 4.14 -6.45
CA ALA A 126 3.66 3.35 -5.83
C ALA A 126 3.68 3.48 -4.30
N GLY A 127 4.87 3.51 -3.69
CA GLY A 127 4.99 3.81 -2.27
C GLY A 127 4.90 5.30 -1.96
N ILE A 128 5.58 6.12 -2.77
CA ILE A 128 5.71 7.57 -2.55
C ILE A 128 4.35 8.28 -2.64
N THR A 129 3.54 7.95 -3.65
CA THR A 129 2.22 8.59 -3.84
C THR A 129 1.32 8.32 -2.64
N ALA A 130 1.35 7.12 -2.07
CA ALA A 130 0.58 6.80 -0.88
C ALA A 130 1.04 7.63 0.33
N LEU A 131 2.35 7.80 0.52
CA LEU A 131 2.88 8.66 1.58
C LEU A 131 2.52 10.13 1.40
N ASP A 132 2.61 10.66 0.18
CA ASP A 132 2.29 12.06 -0.11
C ASP A 132 0.78 12.36 0.05
N LEU A 133 -0.08 11.35 -0.16
CA LEU A 133 -1.51 11.47 0.14
C LEU A 133 -1.78 11.53 1.67
N LEU A 134 -1.00 10.79 2.47
CA LEU A 134 -1.11 10.79 3.94
C LEU A 134 -0.51 12.05 4.57
N PHE A 135 0.62 12.50 4.04
CA PHE A 135 1.43 13.61 4.57
C PHE A 135 1.68 14.64 3.45
N PRO A 136 0.66 15.44 3.09
CA PRO A 136 0.77 16.38 1.99
C PRO A 136 1.70 17.55 2.30
N ALA A 137 2.29 18.15 1.27
CA ALA A 137 3.00 19.43 1.38
C ALA A 137 2.03 20.61 1.55
N ASP A 138 2.53 21.69 2.15
CA ASP A 138 1.92 23.02 2.11
C ASP A 138 2.16 23.67 0.73
N GLY A 139 1.60 23.10 -0.35
CA GLY A 139 1.69 23.61 -1.71
C GLY A 139 2.13 22.58 -2.76
N ALA A 140 2.91 23.04 -3.74
CA ALA A 140 3.44 22.19 -4.81
C ALA A 140 4.63 21.36 -4.32
N GLY A 141 4.84 20.20 -4.93
CA GLY A 141 5.91 19.27 -4.59
C GLY A 141 5.49 18.24 -3.54
N HIS A 142 6.45 17.80 -2.73
CA HIS A 142 6.27 16.71 -1.77
C HIS A 142 6.45 17.20 -0.34
N GLY A 143 5.65 16.66 0.58
CA GLY A 143 5.73 16.98 2.00
C GLY A 143 6.87 16.24 2.71
N ASP A 144 7.22 16.73 3.89
CA ASP A 144 8.04 15.98 4.83
C ASP A 144 7.26 14.75 5.30
N ILE A 145 7.92 13.60 5.37
CA ILE A 145 7.34 12.35 5.90
C ILE A 145 7.77 12.23 7.36
N PRO A 146 6.90 12.53 8.35
CA PRO A 146 7.30 12.62 9.76
C PRO A 146 7.52 11.25 10.42
N VAL A 147 7.10 10.18 9.75
CA VAL A 147 7.11 8.80 10.24
C VAL A 147 8.28 8.02 9.65
N ALA A 148 8.70 6.94 10.32
CA ALA A 148 9.52 5.95 9.65
C ALA A 148 8.68 5.13 8.66
N THR A 149 9.28 4.60 7.61
CA THR A 149 8.61 3.80 6.59
C THR A 149 9.30 2.45 6.43
N ILE A 150 8.52 1.37 6.29
CA ILE A 150 9.02 0.04 5.92
C ILE A 150 8.33 -0.36 4.60
N PRO A 151 9.05 -0.36 3.47
CA PRO A 151 8.51 -0.82 2.20
C PRO A 151 8.46 -2.35 2.16
N ILE A 152 7.31 -2.90 1.78
CA ILE A 152 7.10 -4.33 1.55
C ILE A 152 6.57 -4.52 0.14
N MET A 153 7.42 -5.02 -0.73
CA MET A 153 7.08 -5.32 -2.11
C MET A 153 6.37 -6.69 -2.20
N ILE A 154 5.24 -6.73 -2.91
CA ILE A 154 4.53 -7.94 -3.31
C ILE A 154 4.56 -8.02 -4.84
N ASN A 155 5.09 -9.13 -5.37
CA ASN A 155 5.17 -9.32 -6.81
C ASN A 155 3.77 -9.44 -7.42
N GLY A 156 3.41 -8.46 -8.25
CA GLY A 156 2.23 -8.47 -9.13
C GLY A 156 2.58 -8.42 -10.62
N VAL A 157 3.86 -8.60 -10.98
CA VAL A 157 4.39 -8.30 -12.32
C VAL A 157 4.75 -9.57 -13.09
N LEU A 158 5.60 -10.44 -12.54
CA LEU A 158 6.16 -11.60 -13.25
C LEU A 158 5.69 -12.91 -12.60
N PRO A 159 4.91 -13.76 -13.30
CA PRO A 159 4.53 -15.08 -12.81
C PRO A 159 5.73 -16.00 -12.50
N PRO A 160 5.63 -16.91 -11.52
CA PRO A 160 4.45 -17.20 -10.70
C PRO A 160 4.18 -16.14 -9.63
N LEU A 161 2.91 -15.74 -9.51
CA LEU A 161 2.45 -14.72 -8.55
C LEU A 161 1.94 -15.36 -7.26
N PRO A 162 2.07 -14.70 -6.08
CA PRO A 162 1.46 -15.18 -4.86
C PRO A 162 -0.06 -15.19 -5.01
N THR A 163 -0.71 -16.22 -4.48
CA THR A 163 -2.20 -16.28 -4.45
C THR A 163 -2.76 -15.23 -3.48
N PRO A 164 -4.02 -14.77 -3.65
CA PRO A 164 -4.73 -13.91 -2.70
C PRO A 164 -4.65 -14.40 -1.25
N ALA A 165 -4.87 -15.71 -1.05
CA ALA A 165 -4.77 -16.34 0.27
C ALA A 165 -3.38 -16.22 0.89
N ARG A 166 -2.31 -16.29 0.09
CA ARG A 166 -0.92 -16.16 0.58
C ARG A 166 -0.63 -14.72 1.00
N CYS A 167 -1.12 -13.72 0.25
CA CYS A 167 -0.97 -12.31 0.61
C CYS A 167 -1.75 -11.96 1.89
N TYR A 168 -2.97 -12.46 2.05
CA TYR A 168 -3.75 -12.29 3.28
C TYR A 168 -3.05 -12.94 4.50
N LYS A 169 -2.52 -14.17 4.35
CA LYS A 169 -1.76 -14.84 5.40
C LYS A 169 -0.44 -14.14 5.74
N LEU A 170 0.27 -13.58 4.74
CA LEU A 170 1.45 -12.75 4.96
C LEU A 170 1.09 -11.56 5.86
N GLY A 171 0.00 -10.86 5.53
CA GLY A 171 -0.56 -9.80 6.37
C GLY A 171 -0.78 -10.25 7.80
N GLN A 172 -1.49 -11.36 8.00
CA GLN A 172 -1.74 -11.90 9.35
C GLN A 172 -0.45 -12.17 10.12
N ALA A 173 0.58 -12.72 9.47
CA ALA A 173 1.89 -12.97 10.07
C ALA A 173 2.60 -11.67 10.45
N ILE A 174 2.60 -10.66 9.57
CA ILE A 174 3.16 -9.33 9.86
C ILE A 174 2.42 -8.66 11.02
N GLY A 175 1.08 -8.73 11.06
CA GLY A 175 0.31 -8.22 12.18
C GLY A 175 0.69 -8.87 13.51
N ARG A 176 0.92 -10.20 13.53
CA ARG A 176 1.42 -10.90 14.73
C ARG A 176 2.84 -10.44 15.09
N ALA A 177 3.72 -10.27 14.11
CA ALA A 177 5.08 -9.82 14.32
C ALA A 177 5.13 -8.40 14.92
N ILE A 178 4.30 -7.47 14.44
CA ILE A 178 4.19 -6.12 15.00
C ILE A 178 3.77 -6.21 16.48
N ARG A 179 2.73 -7.00 16.79
CA ARG A 179 2.24 -7.15 18.17
C ARG A 179 3.25 -7.81 19.10
N SER A 180 4.13 -8.67 18.59
CA SER A 180 5.18 -9.30 19.38
C SER A 180 6.45 -8.44 19.52
N PHE A 181 6.54 -7.32 18.81
CA PHE A 181 7.69 -6.43 18.89
C PHE A 181 7.80 -5.80 20.29
N PRO A 182 8.96 -5.91 20.98
CA PRO A 182 9.10 -5.40 22.34
C PRO A 182 9.07 -3.86 22.41
N GLY A 183 9.52 -3.18 21.35
CA GLY A 183 9.50 -1.72 21.27
C GLY A 183 8.09 -1.13 21.28
N ASP A 184 7.96 0.12 21.71
CA ASP A 184 6.72 0.89 21.59
C ASP A 184 6.66 1.53 20.20
N ARG A 185 5.76 1.02 19.35
CA ARG A 185 5.57 1.48 17.96
C ARG A 185 4.10 1.44 17.60
N ARG A 186 3.57 2.57 17.18
CA ARG A 186 2.24 2.69 16.58
C ARG A 186 2.38 2.56 15.07
N VAL A 187 1.87 1.48 14.52
CA VAL A 187 2.09 1.10 13.12
C VAL A 187 0.80 1.29 12.33
N LEU A 188 0.86 2.13 11.29
CA LEU A 188 -0.18 2.23 10.26
C LEU A 188 0.23 1.33 9.08
N LEU A 189 -0.72 0.57 8.57
CA LEU A 189 -0.52 -0.31 7.43
C LEU A 189 -1.15 0.28 6.18
N VAL A 190 -0.41 0.30 5.07
CA VAL A 190 -0.89 0.87 3.80
C VAL A 190 -0.86 -0.20 2.72
N GLY A 191 -2.00 -0.49 2.12
CA GLY A 191 -2.12 -1.26 0.88
C GLY A 191 -2.18 -0.31 -0.30
N SER A 192 -1.06 -0.17 -1.01
CA SER A 192 -0.95 0.75 -2.15
C SER A 192 -1.24 0.03 -3.46
N GLY A 193 -2.07 0.62 -4.31
CA GLY A 193 -2.41 0.14 -5.65
C GLY A 193 -3.89 -0.15 -5.84
N GLY A 194 -4.22 -0.75 -6.98
CA GLY A 194 -5.57 -1.12 -7.37
C GLY A 194 -6.43 0.07 -7.80
N LEU A 195 -7.72 -0.14 -8.08
CA LEU A 195 -8.39 -1.45 -8.16
C LEU A 195 -8.33 -1.96 -9.61
N SER A 196 -9.44 -2.23 -10.27
CA SER A 196 -9.43 -2.71 -11.65
C SER A 196 -8.76 -1.72 -12.62
N HIS A 197 -7.80 -2.24 -13.37
CA HIS A 197 -7.16 -1.57 -14.49
C HIS A 197 -6.39 -2.55 -15.37
N GLU A 198 -6.27 -2.19 -16.65
CA GLU A 198 -5.36 -2.84 -17.58
C GLU A 198 -4.67 -1.77 -18.42
N LEU A 199 -3.34 -1.75 -18.42
CA LEU A 199 -2.53 -0.75 -19.14
C LEU A 199 -2.35 -1.09 -20.64
N GLY A 200 -3.10 -2.08 -21.14
CA GLY A 200 -3.12 -2.53 -22.54
C GLY A 200 -4.16 -1.82 -23.42
N VAL A 201 -4.27 -2.29 -24.67
CA VAL A 201 -4.94 -1.58 -25.78
C VAL A 201 -6.43 -1.30 -25.54
N SER A 202 -7.14 -2.14 -24.77
CA SER A 202 -8.57 -1.96 -24.51
C SER A 202 -8.87 -1.13 -23.26
N GLY A 203 -7.94 -1.04 -22.31
CA GLY A 203 -8.25 -0.63 -20.93
C GLY A 203 -9.30 -1.53 -20.29
N LYS A 204 -9.35 -1.58 -18.95
CA LYS A 204 -10.39 -2.34 -18.25
C LYS A 204 -10.67 -1.76 -16.89
N ILE A 205 -11.88 -1.25 -16.69
CA ILE A 205 -12.38 -0.88 -15.36
C ILE A 205 -13.66 -1.66 -15.13
N ASN A 206 -13.69 -2.46 -14.07
CA ASN A 206 -14.83 -3.24 -13.63
C ASN A 206 -15.32 -2.70 -12.29
N GLN A 207 -16.19 -1.70 -12.33
CA GLN A 207 -16.68 -1.03 -11.14
C GLN A 207 -17.46 -1.97 -10.20
N ASP A 208 -18.12 -3.00 -10.74
CA ASP A 208 -18.87 -3.96 -9.93
C ASP A 208 -17.91 -4.82 -9.09
N PHE A 209 -16.82 -5.29 -9.70
CA PHE A 209 -15.77 -6.03 -8.99
C PHE A 209 -15.01 -5.13 -7.99
N ASP A 210 -14.78 -3.86 -8.33
CA ASP A 210 -14.16 -2.90 -7.42
C ASP A 210 -15.02 -2.64 -6.18
N ARG A 211 -16.34 -2.50 -6.35
CA ARG A 211 -17.28 -2.33 -5.23
C ARG A 211 -17.40 -3.56 -4.37
N LEU A 212 -17.44 -4.74 -5.00
CA LEU A 212 -17.34 -6.02 -4.29
C LEU A 212 -16.04 -6.07 -3.47
N THR A 213 -14.93 -5.65 -4.05
CA THR A 213 -13.63 -5.63 -3.38
C THR A 213 -13.66 -4.75 -2.14
N LEU A 214 -14.16 -3.51 -2.23
CA LEU A 214 -14.26 -2.62 -1.07
C LEU A 214 -15.19 -3.18 0.01
N GLU A 215 -16.37 -3.70 -0.37
CA GLU A 215 -17.31 -4.34 0.57
C GLU A 215 -16.67 -5.54 1.29
N LYS A 216 -15.91 -6.37 0.57
CA LYS A 216 -15.21 -7.51 1.16
C LYS A 216 -14.02 -7.11 2.00
N ILE A 217 -13.23 -6.10 1.62
CA ILE A 217 -12.15 -5.60 2.50
C ILE A 217 -12.73 -5.13 3.85
N GLU A 218 -13.88 -4.47 3.82
CA GLU A 218 -14.58 -4.03 5.04
C GLU A 218 -15.07 -5.21 5.88
N HIS A 219 -15.91 -6.09 5.32
CA HIS A 219 -16.69 -7.05 6.10
C HIS A 219 -16.20 -8.49 6.07
N ASP A 220 -15.61 -8.95 4.97
CA ASP A 220 -15.24 -10.36 4.76
C ASP A 220 -14.05 -10.49 3.79
N PRO A 221 -12.84 -10.12 4.24
CA PRO A 221 -11.67 -10.13 3.37
C PRO A 221 -11.27 -11.55 2.97
N GLN A 222 -11.73 -12.57 3.71
CA GLN A 222 -11.48 -13.96 3.39
C GLN A 222 -12.20 -14.37 2.09
N ALA A 223 -13.35 -13.80 1.75
CA ALA A 223 -14.01 -14.07 0.46
C ALA A 223 -13.09 -13.76 -0.74
N LEU A 224 -12.32 -12.68 -0.68
CA LEU A 224 -11.38 -12.29 -1.73
C LEU A 224 -10.21 -13.27 -1.87
N THR A 225 -9.91 -14.05 -0.82
CA THR A 225 -8.85 -15.07 -0.85
C THR A 225 -9.21 -16.30 -1.68
N GLN A 226 -10.49 -16.44 -2.06
CA GLN A 226 -11.00 -17.59 -2.81
C GLN A 226 -10.83 -17.45 -4.32
N PHE A 227 -10.55 -16.24 -4.81
CA PHE A 227 -10.23 -16.03 -6.22
C PHE A 227 -8.83 -16.55 -6.53
N THR A 228 -8.67 -17.08 -7.74
CA THR A 228 -7.37 -17.33 -8.37
C THR A 228 -6.83 -16.03 -8.98
N ASN A 229 -5.52 -16.01 -9.27
CA ASN A 229 -4.92 -14.86 -9.97
C ASN A 229 -5.56 -14.66 -11.35
N ASP A 230 -5.83 -15.74 -12.09
CA ASP A 230 -6.45 -15.68 -13.41
C ASP A 230 -7.88 -15.11 -13.35
N GLU A 231 -8.68 -15.51 -12.37
CA GLU A 231 -10.03 -14.92 -12.17
C GLU A 231 -9.95 -13.42 -11.84
N ILE A 232 -8.96 -12.99 -11.04
CA ILE A 232 -8.75 -11.56 -10.77
C ILE A 232 -8.35 -10.84 -12.06
N VAL A 233 -7.47 -11.40 -12.88
CA VAL A 233 -7.11 -10.81 -14.19
C VAL A 233 -8.35 -10.70 -15.10
N ASP A 234 -9.16 -11.75 -15.16
CA ASP A 234 -10.41 -11.80 -15.93
C ASP A 234 -11.49 -10.84 -15.42
N LEU A 235 -11.47 -10.46 -14.14
CA LEU A 235 -12.43 -9.51 -13.57
C LEU A 235 -11.90 -8.07 -13.56
N ALA A 236 -10.64 -7.87 -13.18
CA ALA A 236 -10.06 -6.59 -12.83
C ALA A 236 -8.97 -6.10 -13.81
N GLY A 237 -8.54 -6.93 -14.76
CA GLY A 237 -7.42 -6.63 -15.66
C GLY A 237 -6.08 -7.07 -15.05
N ALA A 238 -5.05 -7.16 -15.90
CA ALA A 238 -3.75 -7.70 -15.49
C ALA A 238 -3.14 -6.97 -14.27
N GLN A 239 -3.21 -5.64 -14.25
CA GLN A 239 -2.69 -4.83 -13.14
C GLN A 239 -3.68 -4.73 -11.95
N GLY A 240 -4.93 -5.19 -12.10
CA GLY A 240 -5.87 -5.33 -10.99
C GLY A 240 -5.39 -6.29 -9.88
N LEU A 241 -4.35 -7.08 -10.14
CA LEU A 241 -3.65 -7.90 -9.15
C LEU A 241 -2.99 -7.07 -8.02
N GLU A 242 -2.87 -5.75 -8.15
CA GLU A 242 -2.47 -4.90 -7.03
C GLU A 242 -3.41 -5.00 -5.81
N LEU A 243 -4.61 -5.56 -5.96
CA LEU A 243 -5.48 -6.00 -4.86
C LEU A 243 -4.74 -6.85 -3.79
N MET A 244 -3.66 -7.55 -4.16
CA MET A 244 -2.85 -8.31 -3.20
C MET A 244 -2.31 -7.45 -2.05
N THR A 245 -2.00 -6.19 -2.30
CA THR A 245 -1.46 -5.26 -1.27
C THR A 245 -2.54 -4.88 -0.26
N TRP A 246 -3.79 -4.71 -0.72
CA TRP A 246 -4.96 -4.49 0.13
C TRP A 246 -5.25 -5.71 1.01
N LEU A 247 -5.11 -6.93 0.47
CA LEU A 247 -5.27 -8.16 1.25
C LEU A 247 -4.17 -8.31 2.31
N ALA A 248 -2.92 -7.99 1.99
CA ALA A 248 -1.84 -8.01 2.98
C ALA A 248 -2.08 -6.96 4.09
N MET A 249 -2.44 -5.73 3.72
CA MET A 249 -2.83 -4.69 4.68
C MET A 249 -3.98 -5.17 5.57
N ARG A 250 -5.05 -5.72 4.99
CA ARG A 250 -6.23 -6.14 5.74
C ARG A 250 -6.00 -7.36 6.61
N GLY A 251 -5.15 -8.29 6.20
CA GLY A 251 -4.73 -9.43 7.01
C GLY A 251 -3.96 -9.00 8.26
N ALA A 252 -3.18 -7.92 8.15
CA ALA A 252 -2.37 -7.40 9.24
C ALA A 252 -3.17 -6.47 10.19
N ALA A 253 -4.06 -5.63 9.64
CA ALA A 253 -4.99 -4.76 10.37
C ALA A 253 -6.30 -5.50 10.68
N ALA A 254 -6.24 -6.53 11.55
CA ALA A 254 -7.40 -7.33 11.93
C ALA A 254 -8.44 -6.50 12.72
N GLY A 255 -9.73 -6.70 12.43
CA GLY A 255 -10.83 -5.93 13.06
C GLY A 255 -10.91 -4.49 12.58
N GLY A 256 -11.49 -3.62 13.41
CA GLY A 256 -11.57 -2.17 13.19
C GLY A 256 -12.80 -1.68 12.45
N ASP A 257 -13.05 -0.37 12.54
CA ASP A 257 -14.19 0.33 11.96
C ASP A 257 -13.76 1.22 10.79
N ILE A 258 -14.61 1.33 9.76
CA ILE A 258 -14.35 2.23 8.63
C ILE A 258 -14.52 3.68 9.06
N VAL A 259 -13.43 4.43 9.02
CA VAL A 259 -13.47 5.89 9.22
C VAL A 259 -14.06 6.53 7.97
N THR A 260 -13.48 6.23 6.81
CA THR A 260 -13.89 6.82 5.53
C THR A 260 -13.53 5.89 4.38
N SER A 261 -14.33 5.93 3.32
CA SER A 261 -14.04 5.24 2.07
C SER A 261 -14.58 6.02 0.88
N ILE A 262 -13.88 5.93 -0.26
CA ILE A 262 -14.32 6.48 -1.54
C ILE A 262 -13.92 5.54 -2.68
N TYR A 263 -14.77 5.49 -3.69
CA TYR A 263 -14.47 4.93 -5.00
C TYR A 263 -14.73 5.98 -6.07
N HIS A 264 -13.78 6.17 -6.98
CA HIS A 264 -13.88 7.08 -8.12
C HIS A 264 -13.31 6.41 -9.36
N ALA A 265 -14.10 6.36 -10.43
CA ALA A 265 -13.65 5.84 -11.71
C ALA A 265 -14.12 6.75 -12.85
N PRO A 266 -13.23 7.08 -13.81
CA PRO A 266 -11.82 6.70 -13.86
C PRO A 266 -10.90 7.65 -13.06
N ILE A 267 -9.81 7.13 -12.47
CA ILE A 267 -8.58 7.89 -12.23
C ILE A 267 -7.55 7.41 -13.26
N SER A 268 -7.36 8.19 -14.33
CA SER A 268 -6.64 7.75 -15.54
C SER A 268 -7.28 6.50 -16.17
N HIS A 269 -6.66 5.32 -16.04
CA HIS A 269 -7.18 4.06 -16.57
C HIS A 269 -7.65 3.10 -15.46
N THR A 270 -7.80 3.61 -14.23
CA THR A 270 -7.98 2.78 -13.04
C THR A 270 -9.28 3.11 -12.29
N GLY A 271 -9.92 2.09 -11.73
CA GLY A 271 -10.91 2.22 -10.68
C GLY A 271 -10.22 2.68 -9.39
N GLY A 272 -10.20 3.99 -9.14
CA GLY A 272 -9.50 4.58 -8.01
C GLY A 272 -10.27 4.42 -6.70
N ALA A 273 -9.58 4.10 -5.61
CA ALA A 273 -10.21 3.96 -4.31
C ALA A 273 -9.32 4.40 -3.15
N MET A 274 -9.95 4.77 -2.03
CA MET A 274 -9.32 4.89 -0.73
C MET A 274 -10.25 4.34 0.35
N MET A 275 -9.71 3.65 1.35
CA MET A 275 -10.44 3.19 2.53
C MET A 275 -9.54 3.25 3.75
N LEU A 276 -9.99 3.89 4.83
CA LEU A 276 -9.31 3.94 6.12
C LEU A 276 -10.09 3.15 7.17
N ILE A 277 -9.38 2.25 7.86
CA ILE A 277 -9.86 1.39 8.94
C ILE A 277 -9.13 1.80 10.23
N ASP A 278 -9.89 2.10 11.28
CA ASP A 278 -9.35 2.37 12.63
C ASP A 278 -9.41 1.09 13.46
N THR A 279 -8.25 0.59 13.89
CA THR A 279 -8.15 -0.63 14.71
C THR A 279 -7.96 -0.34 16.20
N ARG A 280 -7.84 0.94 16.61
CA ARG A 280 -7.58 1.34 18.00
C ARG A 280 -8.72 0.97 18.95
N GLU A 281 -9.95 0.89 18.46
CA GLU A 281 -11.11 0.51 19.29
C GLU A 281 -11.22 -1.00 19.52
N GLY A 282 -10.67 -1.83 18.62
CA GLY A 282 -10.68 -3.29 18.71
C GLY A 282 -9.63 -3.89 19.65
N GLU A 283 -8.74 -3.07 20.20
CA GLU A 283 -7.67 -3.47 21.12
C GLU A 283 -7.96 -3.16 22.61
N ARG A 284 -9.18 -2.68 22.94
CA ARG A 284 -9.65 -2.43 24.32
C ARG A 284 -10.35 -3.63 24.95
#